data_AF-A0A0C4YEW2-F1
#
_entry.id   AF-A0A0C4YEW2-F1
#
_cell.length_a   1.000
_cell.length_b   1.000
_cell.length_c   1.000
_cell.angle_alpha   90.00
_cell.angle_beta   90.00
_cell.angle_gamma   90.00
#
_symmetry.space_group_name_H-M   'P 1'
#
loop_
_entity.id
_entity.type
_entity.pdbx_description
1 polymer ?
#
loop_
_entity_poly.entity_id
_entity_poly.type
_entity_poly.pdbx_seq_one_letter_code
_entity_poly.pdbx_strand_id
1 'polypeptide(L)' 'MQQLQMRFANANTTRDGKLTREQAAAGMPMVASHFDEIDTQQAGYVTLAQIEGFMRQKAMAR' A
#
# COMPACT_ATOMS: atom_id res chain seq x y z
N MET A 1 9.41 -7.57 6.04
CA MET A 1 7.93 -7.66 5.98
C MET A 1 7.25 -7.15 7.26
N GLN A 2 7.72 -7.50 8.47
CA GLN A 2 7.04 -7.07 9.72
C GLN A 2 6.81 -5.55 9.84
N GLN A 3 7.80 -4.71 9.45
CA GLN A 3 7.63 -3.25 9.46
C GLN A 3 6.57 -2.74 8.47
N LEU A 4 6.45 -3.37 7.30
CA LEU A 4 5.44 -3.02 6.31
C LEU A 4 4.04 -3.35 6.84
N GLN A 5 3.88 -4.54 7.43
CA GLN A 5 2.62 -4.97 8.02
C GLN A 5 2.18 -4.05 9.16
N MET A 6 3.10 -3.64 10.05
CA MET A 6 2.80 -2.66 11.10
C MET A 6 2.37 -1.30 10.53
N ARG A 7 3.10 -0.79 9.51
CA ARG A 7 2.73 0.47 8.85
C ARG A 7 1.37 0.39 8.16
N PHE A 8 1.10 -0.73 7.50
CA PHE A 8 -0.19 -0.99 6.87
C PHE A 8 -1.32 -1.01 7.91
N ALA A 9 -1.15 -1.76 9.00
CA ALA A 9 -2.14 -1.83 10.07
C ALA A 9 -2.38 -0.47 10.73
N ASN A 10 -1.34 0.35 10.90
CA ASN A 10 -1.46 1.69 11.45
C ASN A 10 -2.17 2.67 10.50
N ALA A 11 -1.91 2.56 9.20
CA ALA A 11 -2.55 3.40 8.19
C ALA A 11 -4.02 2.98 7.94
N ASN A 12 -4.33 1.70 8.11
CA ASN A 12 -5.66 1.14 7.90
C ASN A 12 -6.56 1.42 9.12
N THR A 13 -7.01 2.67 9.22
CA THR A 13 -7.88 3.15 10.30
C THR A 13 -9.25 2.47 10.32
N THR A 14 -9.73 2.03 9.15
CA THR A 14 -10.99 1.29 8.97
C THR A 14 -10.88 -0.17 9.42
N ARG A 15 -9.67 -0.73 9.46
CA ARG A 15 -9.36 -2.13 9.80
C ARG A 15 -10.08 -3.15 8.93
N ASP A 16 -10.33 -2.81 7.66
CA ASP A 16 -11.05 -3.62 6.68
C ASP A 16 -10.12 -4.43 5.74
N GLY A 17 -8.81 -4.42 6.01
CA GLY A 17 -7.79 -5.08 5.19
C GLY A 17 -7.39 -4.31 3.94
N LYS A 18 -7.86 -3.07 3.76
CA LYS A 18 -7.59 -2.22 2.60
C LYS A 18 -6.98 -0.88 3.03
N LEU A 19 -6.28 -0.22 2.12
CA LEU A 19 -5.86 1.17 2.28
C LEU A 19 -6.41 1.98 1.12
N THR A 20 -7.20 3.01 1.43
CA THR A 20 -7.54 4.05 0.45
C THR A 20 -6.33 4.95 0.18
N ARG A 21 -6.42 5.79 -0.85
CA ARG A 21 -5.36 6.77 -1.16
C ARG A 21 -5.12 7.72 0.00
N GLU A 22 -6.17 8.15 0.69
CA GLU A 22 -6.11 9.08 1.82
C GLU A 22 -5.41 8.42 3.02
N GLN A 23 -5.78 7.17 3.33
CA GLN A 23 -5.12 6.39 4.38
C GLN A 23 -3.65 6.13 4.06
N ALA A 24 -3.36 5.77 2.80
CA ALA A 24 -1.99 5.63 2.32
C ALA A 24 -1.22 6.95 2.43
N ALA A 25 -1.81 8.10 2.09
CA ALA A 25 -1.14 9.40 2.18
C ALA A 25 -0.77 9.76 3.63
N ALA A 26 -1.63 9.41 4.59
CA ALA A 26 -1.40 9.68 6.00
C ALA A 26 -0.33 8.77 6.64
N GLY A 27 -0.32 7.47 6.31
CA GLY A 27 0.54 6.49 7.01
C GLY A 27 1.65 5.87 6.16
N MET A 28 1.55 5.96 4.83
CA MET A 28 2.45 5.29 3.88
C MET A 28 2.70 6.15 2.61
N PRO A 29 3.40 7.30 2.70
CA PRO A 29 3.54 8.23 1.58
C PRO A 29 4.06 7.61 0.27
N MET A 30 4.99 6.64 0.36
CA MET A 30 5.46 5.89 -0.81
C MET A 30 4.34 5.12 -1.53
N VAL A 31 3.39 4.55 -0.79
CA VAL A 31 2.24 3.85 -1.36
C VAL A 31 1.28 4.84 -2.00
N ALA A 32 1.07 6.01 -1.38
CA ALA A 32 0.22 7.06 -1.94
C ALA A 32 0.77 7.63 -3.26
N SER A 33 2.09 7.87 -3.34
CA SER A 33 2.74 8.38 -4.55
C SER A 33 2.67 7.42 -5.72
N HIS A 34 2.60 6.11 -5.44
CA HIS A 34 2.49 5.06 -6.45
C HIS A 34 1.14 4.36 -6.42
N PHE A 35 0.11 5.02 -5.87
CA PHE A 35 -1.17 4.36 -5.60
C PHE A 35 -1.78 3.79 -6.88
N ASP A 36 -1.79 4.56 -7.97
CA ASP A 36 -2.30 4.12 -9.27
C ASP A 36 -1.47 2.99 -9.89
N GLU A 37 -0.17 2.92 -9.60
CA GLU A 37 0.69 1.80 -10.03
C GLU A 37 0.35 0.51 -9.25
N ILE A 38 -0.12 0.63 -8.02
CA ILE A 38 -0.43 -0.51 -7.13
C ILE A 38 -1.89 -0.95 -7.30
N ASP A 39 -2.83 -0.01 -7.42
CA ASP A 39 -4.25 -0.22 -7.68
C ASP A 39 -4.52 -0.36 -9.19
N THR A 40 -3.92 -1.39 -9.79
CA THR A 40 -4.01 -1.63 -11.25
C THR A 40 -5.43 -1.92 -11.73
N GLN A 41 -6.34 -2.28 -10.82
CA GLN A 41 -7.75 -2.52 -11.10
C GLN A 41 -8.63 -1.28 -10.88
N GLN A 42 -8.05 -0.16 -10.44
CA GLN A 42 -8.76 1.07 -10.11
C GLN A 42 -9.92 0.83 -9.12
N ALA A 43 -9.70 -0.04 -8.13
CA ALA A 43 -10.68 -0.38 -7.11
C ALA A 43 -10.89 0.74 -6.08
N GLY A 44 -10.01 1.74 -6.06
CA GLY A 44 -9.98 2.82 -5.07
C GLY A 44 -9.28 2.43 -3.77
N TYR A 45 -8.65 1.25 -3.72
CA TYR A 45 -7.92 0.76 -2.55
C TYR A 45 -6.80 -0.19 -2.93
N VAL A 46 -5.82 -0.32 -2.03
CA VAL A 46 -4.73 -1.31 -2.13
C VAL A 46 -4.67 -2.20 -0.90
N THR A 47 -4.25 -3.44 -1.10
CA THR A 47 -4.06 -4.43 -0.03
C THR A 47 -2.58 -4.57 0.32
N LEU A 48 -2.30 -5.14 1.50
CA LEU A 48 -0.92 -5.44 1.92
C LEU A 48 -0.18 -6.27 0.86
N ALA A 49 -0.86 -7.27 0.28
CA ALA A 49 -0.27 -8.15 -0.73
C ALA A 49 0.09 -7.40 -2.03
N GLN A 50 -0.74 -6.45 -2.48
CA GLN A 50 -0.42 -5.61 -3.65
C GLN A 50 0.78 -4.71 -3.38
N ILE A 51 0.84 -4.11 -2.18
CA ILE A 51 1.97 -3.26 -1.78
C ILE A 51 3.26 -4.10 -1.70
N GLU A 52 3.21 -5.30 -1.13
CA GLU A 52 4.35 -6.22 -1.09
C GLU A 52 4.82 -6.60 -2.50
N GLY A 53 3.87 -6.91 -3.40
CA GLY A 53 4.17 -7.20 -4.80
C GLY A 53 4.90 -6.05 -5.49
N PHE A 54 4.40 -4.82 -5.33
CA PHE A 54 5.02 -3.62 -5.86
C PHE A 54 6.43 -3.38 -5.32
N MET A 55 6.61 -3.51 -4.00
CA MET A 55 7.93 -3.35 -3.36
C MET A 55 8.93 -4.39 -3.86
N ARG A 56 8.51 -5.65 -4.03
CA ARG A 56 9.36 -6.70 -4.61
C ARG A 56 9.74 -6.37 -6.05
N GLN A 57 8.80 -5.93 -6.88
CA GLN A 57 9.08 -5.53 -8.27
C GLN A 57 10.07 -4.36 -8.34
N LYS A 58 9.88 -3.30 -7.54
CA LYS A 58 10.83 -2.16 -7.47
C LYS A 58 12.20 -2.56 -6.93
N ALA A 59 12.29 -3.55 -6.05
CA ALA A 59 13.58 -4.05 -5.57
C ALA A 59 14.35 -4.83 -6.64
N MET A 60 13.65 -5.60 -7.48
CA MET A 60 14.24 -6.36 -8.59
C MET A 60 14.65 -5.47 -9.78
N ALA A 61 14.03 -4.30 -9.92
CA ALA A 61 14.34 -3.35 -10.99
C ALA A 61 15.53 -2.41 -10.67
N ARG A 62 16.22 -2.64 -9.54
CA ARG A 62 17.47 -1.97 -9.15
C ARG A 62 18.66 -2.83 -9.50
#